data_AF-E8NHH9-F1
#
_entry.id   AF-E8NHH9-F1
#
_cell.length_a   1.000
_cell.length_b   1.000
_cell.length_c   1.000
_cell.angle_alpha   90.00
_cell.angle_beta   90.00
_cell.angle_gamma   90.00
#
_symmetry.space_group_name_H-M   'P 1'
#
loop_
_entity.id
_entity.type
_entity.pdbx_description
1 polymer ?
#
loop_
_entity_poly.entity_id
_entity_poly.type
_entity_poly.pdbx_seq_one_letter_code
_entity_poly.pdbx_strand_id
1 'polypeptide(L)'
;MAHSVPLILYVIIQFAAFLLVLAGTPSGMFRSGSPSFPGPFGCITLWGLKLTCASVDYNVTIHFFFRNCRNRLNLFRAAQGLAIVTIFVYGAAFILGLILLYGCSFLRWVCLALNIVGIATLCVVWAALAVMYNKTDDPQCS
;
A
#
# COMPACT_ATOMS: atom_id res chain seq x y z
N MET A 1 29.99 23.24 -1.30
CA MET A 1 29.57 22.34 -0.20
C MET A 1 29.58 20.91 -0.75
N ALA A 2 30.41 20.02 -0.22
CA ALA A 2 30.40 18.63 -0.67
C ALA A 2 29.12 17.96 -0.17
N HIS A 3 28.23 17.56 -1.08
CA HIS A 3 27.07 16.77 -0.69
C HIS A 3 27.56 15.46 -0.08
N SER A 4 27.12 15.18 1.14
CA SER A 4 27.49 13.94 1.81
C SER A 4 26.93 12.78 1.00
N VAL A 5 27.79 11.88 0.53
CA VAL A 5 27.41 10.59 -0.10
C VAL A 5 26.19 9.92 0.55
N PRO A 6 26.05 9.84 1.90
CA PRO A 6 24.86 9.25 2.53
C PRO A 6 23.54 9.97 2.21
N LEU A 7 23.57 11.28 1.96
CA LEU A 7 22.38 12.10 1.69
C LEU A 7 21.89 11.88 0.25
N ILE A 8 22.81 11.73 -0.70
CA ILE A 8 22.50 11.34 -2.08
C ILE A 8 21.89 9.93 -2.09
N LEU A 9 22.53 8.99 -1.38
CA LEU A 9 22.07 7.61 -1.29
C LEU A 9 20.67 7.52 -0.65
N TYR A 10 20.41 8.33 0.37
CA TYR A 10 19.10 8.46 0.99
C TYR A 10 18.02 8.89 -0.02
N VAL A 11 18.26 9.93 -0.81
CA VAL A 11 17.28 10.42 -1.79
C VAL A 11 16.97 9.36 -2.85
N ILE A 12 17.98 8.64 -3.34
CA ILE A 12 17.81 7.56 -4.32
C ILE A 12 16.94 6.43 -3.74
N ILE A 13 17.25 5.99 -2.52
CA ILE A 13 16.48 4.94 -1.84
C ILE A 13 15.05 5.42 -1.55
N GLN A 14 14.88 6.67 -1.12
CA GLN A 14 13.57 7.26 -0.85
C GLN A 14 12.70 7.29 -2.11
N PHE A 15 13.30 7.66 -3.25
CA PHE A 15 12.62 7.66 -4.54
C PHE A 15 12.20 6.25 -4.95
N ALA A 16 13.10 5.27 -4.84
CA ALA A 16 12.78 3.87 -5.11
C ALA A 16 11.64 3.37 -4.19
N ALA A 17 11.69 3.70 -2.90
CA ALA A 17 10.63 3.35 -1.95
C ALA A 17 9.29 3.99 -2.30
N PHE A 18 9.28 5.27 -2.69
CA PHE A 18 8.07 5.96 -3.15
C PHE A 18 7.48 5.27 -4.39
N LEU A 19 8.29 4.94 -5.39
CA LEU A 19 7.83 4.22 -6.58
C LEU A 19 7.26 2.84 -6.24
N LEU A 20 7.90 2.11 -5.32
CA LEU A 20 7.42 0.80 -4.86
C LEU A 20 6.08 0.91 -4.11
N VAL A 21 5.89 1.94 -3.28
CA VAL A 21 4.61 2.16 -2.58
C VAL A 21 3.54 2.60 -3.58
N LEU A 22 3.88 3.47 -4.53
CA LEU A 22 2.97 3.95 -5.55
C LEU A 22 2.51 2.85 -6.51
N ALA A 23 3.42 1.95 -6.92
CA ALA A 23 3.11 0.80 -7.78
C ALA A 23 2.56 -0.40 -6.99
N GLY A 24 2.94 -0.55 -5.72
CA GLY A 24 2.51 -1.62 -4.83
C GLY A 24 1.08 -1.47 -4.31
N THR A 25 0.62 -0.24 -4.09
CA THR A 25 -0.75 0.06 -3.67
C THR A 25 -1.82 -0.37 -4.68
N PRO A 26 -1.63 -0.18 -6.00
CA PRO A 26 -2.55 -0.69 -7.02
C PRO A 26 -2.26 -2.13 -7.46
N SER A 27 -1.05 -2.66 -7.25
CA SER A 27 -0.72 -4.01 -7.71
C SER A 27 -1.47 -5.06 -6.88
N GLY A 28 -2.04 -6.04 -7.57
CA GLY A 28 -2.86 -7.07 -6.94
C GLY A 28 -2.06 -7.90 -5.94
N MET A 29 -2.56 -8.00 -4.71
CA MET A 29 -1.83 -8.58 -3.60
C MET A 29 -1.99 -10.11 -3.53
N PHE A 30 -3.07 -10.66 -4.09
CA PHE A 30 -3.37 -12.10 -3.99
C PHE A 30 -3.89 -12.69 -5.30
N ARG A 31 -3.28 -13.80 -5.71
CA ARG A 31 -3.78 -14.67 -6.79
C ARG A 31 -4.70 -15.71 -6.15
N SER A 32 -6.00 -15.68 -6.48
CA SER A 32 -6.88 -16.75 -6.02
C SER A 32 -6.54 -18.04 -6.78
N GLY A 33 -6.18 -19.08 -6.04
CA GLY A 33 -5.97 -20.44 -6.58
C GLY A 33 -7.20 -21.33 -6.41
N SER A 34 -8.36 -20.76 -6.07
CA SER A 34 -9.55 -21.51 -5.68
C SER A 34 -10.54 -21.64 -6.85
N PRO A 35 -11.01 -22.85 -7.18
CA PRO A 35 -11.96 -23.10 -8.28
C PRO A 35 -13.37 -22.54 -8.03
N SER A 36 -13.64 -22.00 -6.84
CA SER A 36 -14.95 -21.44 -6.44
C SER A 36 -15.18 -19.99 -6.88
N PHE A 37 -14.17 -19.32 -7.45
CA PHE A 37 -14.33 -18.00 -8.08
C PHE A 37 -14.63 -18.16 -9.57
N PRO A 38 -15.42 -17.27 -10.19
CA PRO A 38 -15.71 -17.31 -11.62
C PRO A 38 -14.45 -16.95 -12.40
N GLY A 39 -13.58 -17.93 -12.62
CA GLY A 39 -12.32 -17.79 -13.36
C GLY A 39 -11.14 -18.47 -12.66
N PRO A 40 -10.38 -19.36 -13.34
CA PRO A 40 -9.20 -20.05 -12.77
C PRO A 40 -8.03 -19.13 -12.35
N PHE A 41 -8.17 -17.81 -12.55
CA PHE A 41 -7.09 -16.82 -12.44
C PHE A 41 -7.53 -15.48 -11.85
N GLY A 42 -8.57 -15.48 -11.01
CA GLY A 42 -9.05 -14.25 -10.38
C GLY A 42 -7.98 -13.63 -9.47
N CYS A 43 -7.65 -12.35 -9.71
CA CYS A 43 -6.75 -11.58 -8.85
C CYS A 43 -7.57 -10.70 -7.89
N ILE A 44 -7.27 -10.79 -6.61
CA ILE A 44 -7.90 -9.96 -5.57
C ILE A 44 -6.93 -8.82 -5.26
N THR A 45 -7.43 -7.60 -5.42
CA THR A 45 -6.71 -6.37 -5.10
C THR A 45 -7.40 -5.67 -3.92
N LEU A 46 -6.71 -4.70 -3.32
CA LEU A 46 -7.30 -3.84 -2.28
C LEU A 46 -8.55 -3.08 -2.78
N TRP A 47 -8.67 -2.89 -4.09
CA TRP A 47 -9.68 -2.06 -4.76
C TRP A 47 -10.87 -2.87 -5.31
N GLY A 48 -10.63 -4.15 -5.63
CA GLY A 48 -11.64 -5.04 -6.19
C GLY A 48 -11.08 -6.30 -6.81
N LEU A 49 -11.97 -7.09 -7.40
CA LEU A 49 -11.65 -8.32 -8.11
C LEU A 49 -11.41 -8.07 -9.60
N LYS A 50 -10.37 -8.72 -10.10
CA LYS A 50 -10.00 -8.78 -11.52
C LYS A 50 -10.15 -10.21 -12.02
N LEU A 51 -10.76 -10.38 -13.19
CA LEU A 51 -10.90 -11.69 -13.84
C LEU A 51 -9.55 -12.24 -14.31
N THR A 52 -8.67 -11.35 -14.78
CA THR A 52 -7.28 -11.66 -15.10
C THR A 52 -6.36 -10.67 -14.40
N CYS A 53 -5.26 -11.15 -13.83
CA CYS A 53 -4.29 -10.30 -13.12
C CYS A 53 -3.65 -9.20 -13.98
N ALA A 54 -3.75 -9.30 -15.31
CA ALA A 54 -3.28 -8.31 -16.27
C ALA A 54 -4.33 -7.28 -16.70
N SER A 55 -5.61 -7.48 -16.35
CA SER A 55 -6.68 -6.54 -16.73
C SER A 55 -6.61 -5.23 -15.92
N VAL A 56 -6.88 -4.09 -16.57
CA VAL A 56 -6.96 -2.78 -15.91
C VAL A 56 -8.33 -2.59 -15.25
N ASP A 57 -9.38 -3.15 -15.83
CA ASP A 57 -10.73 -3.08 -15.28
C ASP A 57 -10.95 -3.99 -14.08
N TYR A 58 -11.87 -3.58 -13.22
CA TYR A 58 -12.37 -4.38 -12.11
C TYR A 58 -13.71 -4.97 -12.51
N ASN A 59 -13.84 -6.30 -12.43
CA ASN A 59 -15.11 -6.97 -12.71
C ASN A 59 -16.13 -6.69 -11.59
N VAL A 60 -15.64 -6.69 -10.35
CA VAL A 60 -16.45 -6.40 -9.16
C VAL A 60 -15.63 -5.57 -8.19
N THR A 61 -16.19 -4.47 -7.69
CA THR A 61 -15.54 -3.65 -6.66
C THR A 61 -15.64 -4.31 -5.28
N ILE A 62 -14.66 -4.03 -4.40
CA ILE A 62 -14.62 -4.58 -3.03
C ILE A 62 -15.90 -4.27 -2.23
N HIS A 63 -16.55 -3.15 -2.56
CA HIS A 63 -17.80 -2.68 -1.95
C HIS A 63 -18.99 -3.60 -2.27
N PHE A 64 -19.09 -4.07 -3.51
CA PHE A 64 -20.15 -4.97 -3.92
C PHE A 64 -19.91 -6.38 -3.36
N PHE A 65 -18.64 -6.81 -3.34
CA PHE A 65 -18.25 -8.14 -2.84
C PHE A 65 -18.50 -8.30 -1.33
N PHE A 66 -18.10 -7.33 -0.50
CA PHE A 66 -18.29 -7.38 0.96
C PHE A 66 -19.51 -6.60 1.45
N ARG A 67 -20.52 -6.35 0.60
CA ARG A 67 -21.71 -5.55 0.98
C ARG A 67 -22.44 -6.12 2.19
N ASN A 68 -22.47 -7.45 2.31
CA ASN A 68 -23.09 -8.16 3.43
C ASN A 68 -22.18 -8.25 4.67
N CYS A 69 -20.88 -7.94 4.53
CA CYS A 69 -19.86 -8.11 5.56
C CYS A 69 -19.29 -6.73 5.96
N ARG A 70 -20.10 -5.92 6.65
CA ARG A 70 -19.77 -4.54 7.04
C ARG A 70 -18.44 -4.40 7.78
N ASN A 71 -18.12 -5.35 8.67
CA ASN A 71 -16.88 -5.28 9.45
C ASN A 71 -15.64 -5.41 8.54
N ARG A 72 -15.65 -6.37 7.59
CA ARG A 72 -14.58 -6.54 6.60
C ARG A 72 -14.48 -5.34 5.67
N LEU A 73 -15.61 -4.81 5.21
CA LEU A 73 -15.64 -3.64 4.33
C LEU A 73 -15.01 -2.40 4.98
N ASN A 74 -15.26 -2.17 6.27
CA ASN A 74 -14.67 -1.05 7.01
C ASN A 74 -13.15 -1.19 7.14
N LEU A 75 -12.65 -2.41 7.35
CA LEU A 75 -11.21 -2.70 7.37
C LEU A 75 -10.56 -2.46 6.00
N PHE A 76 -11.20 -2.87 4.90
CA PHE A 76 -10.72 -2.58 3.54
C PHE A 76 -10.69 -1.08 3.26
N ARG A 77 -11.72 -0.33 3.66
CA ARG A 77 -11.74 1.13 3.53
C ARG A 77 -10.65 1.80 4.36
N ALA A 78 -10.42 1.34 5.59
CA ALA A 78 -9.33 1.83 6.43
C ALA A 78 -7.97 1.54 5.79
N ALA A 79 -7.76 0.34 5.24
CA ALA A 79 -6.54 -0.04 4.53
C ALA A 79 -6.32 0.78 3.25
N GLN A 80 -7.38 1.04 2.47
CA GLN A 80 -7.32 1.92 1.29
C GLN A 80 -6.92 3.34 1.70
N GLY A 81 -7.57 3.89 2.72
CA GLY A 81 -7.23 5.22 3.24
C GLY A 81 -5.78 5.28 3.73
N LEU A 82 -5.34 4.27 4.49
CA LEU A 82 -3.99 4.20 5.01
C LEU A 82 -2.94 4.08 3.89
N ALA A 83 -3.25 3.34 2.81
CA ALA A 83 -2.37 3.23 1.65
C ALA A 83 -2.27 4.54 0.84
N ILE A 84 -3.36 5.30 0.73
CA ILE A 84 -3.31 6.65 0.13
C ILE A 84 -2.43 7.58 0.99
N VAL A 85 -2.63 7.54 2.31
CA VAL A 85 -1.83 8.34 3.25
C VAL A 85 -0.36 7.98 3.17
N THR A 86 0.01 6.70 3.07
CA THR A 86 1.41 6.28 2.93
C THR A 86 2.04 6.83 1.64
N ILE A 87 1.31 6.86 0.51
CA ILE A 87 1.81 7.48 -0.73
C ILE A 87 2.15 8.96 -0.49
N PHE A 88 1.26 9.73 0.14
CA PHE A 88 1.51 11.14 0.44
C PHE A 88 2.68 11.33 1.41
N VAL A 89 2.79 10.49 2.44
CA VAL A 89 3.90 10.52 3.41
C VAL A 89 5.24 10.25 2.72
N TYR A 90 5.33 9.22 1.88
CA TYR A 90 6.56 8.92 1.13
C TYR A 90 6.88 10.00 0.09
N GLY A 91 5.87 10.58 -0.56
CA GLY A 91 6.05 11.70 -1.49
C GLY A 91 6.56 12.96 -0.81
N ALA A 92 6.01 13.31 0.35
CA ALA A 92 6.47 14.43 1.17
C ALA A 92 7.92 14.21 1.65
N ALA A 93 8.26 12.98 2.09
CA ALA A 93 9.62 12.62 2.48
C ALA A 93 10.62 12.73 1.31
N PHE A 94 10.21 12.39 0.09
CA PHE A 94 11.05 12.57 -1.10
C PHE A 94 11.29 14.05 -1.41
N ILE A 95 10.24 14.88 -1.42
CA ILE A 95 10.37 16.34 -1.66
C ILE A 95 11.26 16.97 -0.59
N LEU A 96 11.08 16.62 0.69
CA LEU A 96 11.92 17.08 1.78
C LEU A 96 13.38 16.63 1.62
N GLY A 97 13.62 15.41 1.13
CA GLY A 97 14.96 14.92 0.80
C GLY A 97 15.63 15.72 -0.31
N LEU A 98 14.88 16.15 -1.33
CA LEU A 98 15.37 17.06 -2.37
C LEU A 98 15.70 18.45 -1.81
N ILE A 99 14.85 18.99 -0.94
CA ILE A 99 15.11 20.29 -0.28
C ILE A 99 16.33 20.20 0.65
N LEU A 100 16.56 19.03 1.27
CA LEU A 100 17.72 18.77 2.12
C LEU A 100 19.05 18.90 1.36
N LEU A 101 19.09 18.53 0.07
CA LEU A 101 20.26 18.72 -0.80
C LEU A 101 20.64 20.19 -0.94
N TYR A 102 19.68 21.12 -0.83
CA TYR A 102 19.93 22.57 -0.88
C TYR A 102 20.43 23.18 0.44
N GLY A 103 20.66 22.38 1.49
CA GLY A 103 21.41 22.80 2.68
C GLY A 103 20.60 23.03 3.96
N CYS A 104 19.33 22.64 4.03
CA CYS A 104 18.50 22.81 5.23
C CYS A 104 18.65 21.65 6.24
N SER A 105 19.59 21.73 7.20
CA SER A 105 19.87 20.65 8.18
C SER A 105 18.70 20.22 9.08
N PHE A 106 17.73 21.11 9.37
CA PHE A 106 16.58 20.77 10.23
C PHE A 106 15.64 19.74 9.61
N LEU A 107 15.52 19.73 8.28
CA LEU A 107 14.60 18.83 7.56
C LEU A 107 15.04 17.36 7.65
N ARG A 108 16.28 17.07 8.07
CA ARG A 108 16.81 15.71 8.20
C ARG A 108 16.02 14.90 9.24
N TRP A 109 15.71 15.51 10.39
CA TRP A 109 14.93 14.87 11.45
C TRP A 109 13.49 14.63 11.04
N VAL A 110 12.92 15.59 10.30
CA VAL A 110 11.56 15.48 9.73
C VAL A 110 11.50 14.32 8.72
N CYS A 111 12.46 14.23 7.80
CA CYS A 111 12.58 13.12 6.85
C CYS A 111 12.69 11.75 7.52
N LEU A 112 13.45 11.67 8.62
CA LEU A 112 13.61 10.44 9.40
C LEU A 112 12.29 10.05 10.08
N ALA A 113 11.60 11.00 10.70
CA ALA A 113 10.30 10.77 11.31
C ALA A 113 9.25 10.30 10.28
N LEU A 114 9.17 10.94 9.11
CA LEU A 114 8.25 10.51 8.04
C LEU A 114 8.53 9.09 7.57
N ASN A 115 9.80 8.67 7.49
CA ASN A 115 10.14 7.29 7.10
C ASN A 115 9.73 6.27 8.15
N ILE A 116 9.95 6.55 9.43
CA ILE A 116 9.51 5.67 10.52
C ILE A 116 7.98 5.51 10.50
N VAL A 117 7.26 6.62 10.34
CA VAL A 117 5.79 6.61 10.20
C VAL A 117 5.37 5.83 8.96
N GLY A 118 6.07 6.01 7.83
CA GLY A 118 5.82 5.26 6.59
C GLY A 118 5.98 3.75 6.76
N ILE A 119 7.03 3.30 7.44
CA ILE A 119 7.25 1.88 7.73
C ILE A 119 6.17 1.35 8.66
N ALA A 120 5.87 2.04 9.75
CA ALA A 120 4.87 1.61 10.72
C ALA A 120 3.47 1.48 10.08
N THR A 121 3.09 2.46 9.26
CA THR A 121 1.80 2.45 8.55
C THR A 121 1.74 1.30 7.54
N LEU A 122 2.80 1.06 6.75
CA LEU A 122 2.87 -0.11 5.85
C LEU A 122 2.77 -1.43 6.63
N CYS A 123 3.51 -1.59 7.72
CA CYS A 123 3.45 -2.78 8.56
C CYS A 123 2.04 -3.05 9.07
N VAL A 124 1.32 -2.02 9.52
CA VAL A 124 -0.07 -2.14 9.98
C VAL A 124 -1.00 -2.55 8.85
N VAL A 125 -0.88 -1.95 7.65
CA VAL A 125 -1.68 -2.35 6.47
C VAL A 125 -1.46 -3.83 6.15
N TRP A 126 -0.21 -4.26 6.04
CA TRP A 126 0.13 -5.64 5.70
C TRP A 126 -0.28 -6.64 6.79
N ALA A 127 -0.12 -6.29 8.07
CA ALA A 127 -0.57 -7.12 9.18
C ALA A 127 -2.11 -7.25 9.20
N ALA A 128 -2.83 -6.16 8.98
CA ALA A 128 -4.29 -6.19 8.89
C ALA A 128 -4.76 -7.09 7.73
N LEU A 129 -4.09 -7.01 6.58
CA LEU A 129 -4.37 -7.89 5.45
C LEU A 129 -4.08 -9.36 5.77
N ALA A 130 -2.92 -9.66 6.37
CA ALA A 130 -2.58 -11.03 6.75
C ALA A 130 -3.60 -11.64 7.73
N VAL A 131 -4.05 -10.87 8.72
CA VAL A 131 -5.09 -11.32 9.68
C VAL A 131 -6.42 -11.59 8.96
N MET A 132 -6.78 -10.74 8.00
CA MET A 132 -8.04 -10.89 7.25
C MET A 132 -8.07 -12.15 6.37
N TYR A 133 -6.92 -12.54 5.82
CA TYR A 133 -6.79 -13.77 5.04
C TYR A 133 -6.62 -15.02 5.90
N ASN A 134 -5.97 -14.91 7.06
CA ASN A 134 -5.76 -16.04 7.97
C ASN A 134 -7.02 -16.40 8.77
N LYS A 135 -7.91 -15.44 9.03
CA LYS A 135 -9.14 -15.67 9.80
C LYS A 135 -10.26 -16.18 8.88
N THR A 136 -10.42 -17.50 8.82
CA THR A 136 -11.60 -18.17 8.24
C THR A 136 -12.76 -18.16 9.24
N ASP A 137 -13.28 -16.98 9.58
CA ASP A 137 -14.47 -16.90 10.44
C ASP A 137 -15.70 -16.45 9.63
N ASP A 138 -16.70 -17.33 9.70
CA ASP A 138 -18.09 -17.34 9.25
C ASP A 138 -18.44 -17.73 7.78
N PRO A 139 -19.15 -18.87 7.56
CA PRO A 139 -19.56 -19.37 6.24
C PRO A 139 -20.68 -18.55 5.56
N GLN A 140 -21.12 -17.44 6.16
CA GLN A 140 -22.06 -16.49 5.54
C GLN A 140 -21.37 -15.26 4.92
N CYS A 141 -20.05 -15.16 5.08
CA CYS A 141 -19.21 -14.05 4.63
C CYS A 141 -17.89 -14.54 4.01
N SER A 142 -17.92 -15.75 3.41
CA SER A 142 -16.84 -16.39 2.64
C SER A 142 -16.85 -15.99 1.18
#